data_AF-A0A836LKH3-F1
#
_entry.id   AF-A0A836LKH3-F1
#
_cell.length_a   1.000
_cell.length_b   1.000
_cell.length_c   1.000
_cell.angle_alpha   90.00
_cell.angle_beta   90.00
_cell.angle_gamma   90.00
#
_symmetry.space_group_name_H-M   'P 1'
#
loop_
_entity.id
_entity.type
_entity.pdbx_description
1 polymer ?
#
loop_
_entity_poly.entity_id
_entity_poly.type
_entity_poly.pdbx_seq_one_letter_code
_entity_poly.pdbx_strand_id
1 'polypeptide(L)'
;MSLRCLSVAARSARCRLPLALCSSMTTACTTSVRRRCHLHRLCETTKDQTSTPIELAAAAAVGGPAPPNARPLALFRFQLERLPPQLQREFDIDANQRALRHLWRPTRAGAGTGESPAALLDLPVTPSSAHPVLWRCTRCRTQWSARPSERTNAQIADAHRCPRCYGGERFSSDPLNTESPPDPTAQPESSSQPTAASTGTSLLCDSYPLLAAQWDPLRNRLLQNQVLQSVTEVHTSSASSVWWRCPLCCSSWLESVSSRVARFGLAMQRHSVHSKQGLSDLSTTLGGCPHGSARELVPLCPSCERRGASASSSVTPTGPRRWLSEDTLLLGEALLRPHQDPQQISLTSEMTLQWRCRNCQLEYASTVANRFLRHERCPQCSGKTKSLLNLLVVQRPDVMKEVSKHISRTRLRFITVHDDIELPFVCRTCYAPYRMTARARCAVPRGVPACSKCFLTSSQVLTEAQQQQQQRGVTALPARIRRRVRQKALQLSRSNRHQERLAATANELSHRDNALKD
;
A
#
# COMPACT_ATOMS: atom_id res chain seq x y z
N MET A 1 36.27 -28.56 -45.83
CA MET A 1 37.20 -27.44 -46.07
C MET A 1 37.33 -26.63 -44.79
N SER A 2 38.58 -26.43 -44.34
CA SER A 2 39.10 -25.47 -43.33
C SER A 2 38.44 -25.47 -41.93
N LEU A 3 38.96 -26.19 -40.93
CA LEU A 3 40.07 -25.81 -40.00
C LEU A 3 39.77 -24.62 -39.07
N ARG A 4 39.53 -24.87 -37.77
CA ARG A 4 40.55 -24.73 -36.69
C ARG A 4 40.01 -25.14 -35.32
N CYS A 5 40.86 -25.89 -34.61
CA CYS A 5 40.73 -26.39 -33.24
C CYS A 5 40.78 -25.27 -32.19
N LEU A 6 40.34 -25.59 -30.96
CA LEU A 6 41.20 -25.50 -29.78
C LEU A 6 40.72 -26.47 -28.69
N SER A 7 41.71 -26.93 -27.93
CA SER A 7 41.84 -28.25 -27.32
C SER A 7 41.32 -28.38 -25.89
N VAL A 8 40.88 -29.60 -25.59
CA VAL A 8 40.59 -30.17 -24.28
C VAL A 8 41.89 -30.35 -23.47
N ALA A 9 41.84 -30.07 -22.17
CA ALA A 9 42.70 -30.74 -21.20
C ALA A 9 41.83 -31.21 -20.02
N ALA A 10 41.70 -32.53 -19.92
CA ALA A 10 41.14 -33.23 -18.78
C ALA A 10 42.28 -33.77 -17.92
N ARG A 11 42.17 -33.66 -16.60
CA ARG A 11 42.81 -34.60 -15.67
C ARG A 11 41.80 -35.00 -14.60
N SER A 12 41.51 -36.29 -14.59
CA SER A 12 40.74 -37.03 -13.61
C SER A 12 41.64 -37.44 -12.44
N ALA A 13 41.10 -37.42 -11.22
CA ALA A 13 41.31 -38.47 -10.21
C ALA A 13 40.32 -38.26 -9.04
N ARG A 14 39.74 -39.39 -8.62
CA ARG A 14 38.74 -39.58 -7.55
C ARG A 14 39.46 -39.40 -6.18
N CYS A 15 38.84 -39.07 -5.05
CA CYS A 15 37.90 -39.91 -4.30
C CYS A 15 37.53 -39.23 -2.94
N ARG A 16 36.32 -39.52 -2.45
CA ARG A 16 35.86 -39.55 -1.02
C ARG A 16 35.44 -38.24 -0.29
N LEU A 17 34.13 -38.20 -0.02
CA LEU A 17 33.31 -37.46 0.97
C LEU A 17 33.84 -37.50 2.43
N PRO A 18 33.19 -36.86 3.45
CA PRO A 18 32.32 -35.66 3.50
C PRO A 18 32.59 -34.71 4.72
N LEU A 19 31.75 -33.66 4.88
CA LEU A 19 31.55 -32.78 6.06
C LEU A 19 32.58 -31.64 6.19
N ALA A 20 32.25 -30.38 6.48
CA ALA A 20 31.14 -29.85 7.27
C ALA A 20 30.65 -28.48 6.71
N LEU A 21 29.34 -28.33 6.56
CA LEU A 21 28.70 -27.02 6.42
C LEU A 21 28.37 -26.49 7.81
N CYS A 22 29.20 -25.57 8.30
CA CYS A 22 28.89 -24.71 9.44
C CYS A 22 27.59 -23.94 9.15
N SER A 23 26.50 -24.41 9.75
CA SER A 23 25.23 -23.70 9.77
C SER A 23 25.21 -22.86 11.05
N SER A 24 25.55 -21.58 10.94
CA SER A 24 25.33 -20.62 12.01
C SER A 24 23.82 -20.47 12.25
N MET A 25 23.44 -20.84 13.46
CA MET A 25 22.08 -20.82 13.96
C MET A 25 21.63 -19.38 14.22
N THR A 26 20.54 -18.95 13.58
CA THR A 26 19.71 -17.87 14.11
C THR A 26 18.42 -18.48 14.65
N THR A 27 18.30 -18.41 15.98
CA THR A 27 17.15 -18.81 16.77
C THR A 27 15.95 -17.94 16.45
N ALA A 28 14.99 -18.46 15.68
CA ALA A 28 13.65 -17.87 15.57
C ALA A 28 12.85 -18.21 16.85
N CYS A 29 12.94 -17.33 17.84
CA CYS A 29 12.05 -17.31 18.99
C CYS A 29 10.66 -16.82 18.53
N THR A 30 9.64 -17.68 18.62
CA THR A 30 8.25 -17.25 18.48
C THR A 30 7.76 -16.72 19.84
N THR A 31 7.86 -15.40 20.02
CA THR A 31 7.12 -14.68 21.06
C THR A 31 5.70 -14.45 20.58
N SER A 32 4.71 -15.04 21.27
CA SER A 32 3.33 -14.61 21.14
C SER A 32 3.20 -13.26 21.84
N VAL A 33 3.12 -12.18 21.08
CA VAL A 33 2.75 -10.88 21.63
C VAL A 33 1.23 -10.76 21.56
N ARG A 34 0.56 -10.98 22.70
CA ARG A 34 -0.75 -10.34 22.95
C ARG A 34 -0.46 -8.84 23.04
N ARG A 35 -0.79 -8.07 22.01
CA ARG A 35 -0.75 -6.61 22.09
C ARG A 35 -2.00 -6.13 22.84
N ARG A 36 -1.87 -5.94 24.15
CA ARG A 36 -2.55 -4.83 24.82
C ARG A 36 -1.74 -3.58 24.47
N CYS A 37 -2.35 -2.64 23.77
CA CYS A 37 -1.74 -1.35 23.46
C CYS A 37 -1.71 -0.52 24.74
N HIS A 38 -0.57 -0.47 25.41
CA HIS A 38 -0.22 0.64 26.29
C HIS A 38 0.82 1.50 25.57
N LEU A 39 0.43 2.73 25.27
CA LEU A 39 1.29 3.83 24.86
C LEU A 39 2.20 4.19 26.04
N HIS A 40 3.45 3.73 26.06
CA HIS A 40 4.52 4.48 26.71
C HIS A 40 5.90 3.97 26.29
N ARG A 41 6.76 4.92 25.92
CA ARG A 41 8.24 4.87 25.80
C ARG A 41 8.84 3.70 25.01
N LEU A 42 9.58 4.06 23.96
CA LEU A 42 11.00 3.72 23.78
C LEU A 42 11.50 4.41 22.49
N CYS A 43 11.92 5.66 22.64
CA CYS A 43 12.93 6.29 21.79
C CYS A 43 14.17 6.44 22.68
N GLU A 44 15.24 5.72 22.37
CA GLU A 44 16.62 5.96 22.81
C GLU A 44 17.51 5.20 21.81
N THR A 45 17.91 5.91 20.74
CA THR A 45 19.26 6.46 20.52
C THR A 45 20.38 5.42 20.43
N THR A 46 20.79 5.13 19.20
CA THR A 46 22.18 4.83 18.86
C THR A 46 22.66 5.88 17.88
N LYS A 47 23.59 6.71 18.34
CA LYS A 47 24.34 7.71 17.55
C LYS A 47 25.35 7.03 16.63
N ASP A 48 25.72 7.80 15.60
CA ASP A 48 26.84 7.65 14.67
C ASP A 48 26.65 6.58 13.56
N GLN A 49 26.80 6.88 12.27
CA GLN A 49 27.76 7.80 11.65
C GLN A 49 27.14 8.64 10.52
N THR A 50 27.57 9.89 10.51
CA THR A 50 27.41 10.99 9.57
C THR A 50 27.55 10.60 8.09
N SER A 51 26.46 10.78 7.33
CA SER A 51 26.53 11.14 5.91
C SER A 51 26.08 12.60 5.78
N THR A 52 27.07 13.47 5.57
CA THR A 52 26.90 14.90 5.29
C THR A 52 25.83 15.14 4.22
N PRO A 53 24.80 15.95 4.47
CA PRO A 53 23.99 16.50 3.40
C PRO A 53 24.88 17.49 2.64
N ILE A 54 24.96 17.35 1.33
CA ILE A 54 25.45 18.41 0.46
C ILE A 54 24.39 19.51 0.55
N GLU A 55 24.56 20.41 1.52
CA GLU A 55 24.00 21.74 1.45
C GLU A 55 24.60 22.40 0.21
N LEU A 56 23.82 22.51 -0.86
CA LEU A 56 24.01 23.66 -1.73
C LEU A 56 23.61 24.87 -0.89
N ALA A 57 24.60 25.43 -0.21
CA ALA A 57 24.53 26.73 0.40
C ALA A 57 23.86 27.68 -0.61
N ALA A 58 22.70 28.21 -0.23
CA ALA A 58 22.24 29.45 -0.80
C ALA A 58 23.36 30.46 -0.55
N ALA A 59 24.11 30.79 -1.59
CA ALA A 59 25.07 31.87 -1.54
C ALA A 59 24.31 33.11 -1.07
N ALA A 60 24.60 33.54 0.17
CA ALA A 60 24.19 34.82 0.67
C ALA A 60 24.79 35.85 -0.29
N ALA A 61 23.96 36.40 -1.17
CA ALA A 61 24.32 37.54 -1.96
C ALA A 61 24.51 38.71 -0.98
N VAL A 62 25.76 38.96 -0.61
CA VAL A 62 26.20 40.24 -0.07
C VAL A 62 26.01 41.25 -1.21
N GLY A 63 24.79 41.78 -1.31
CA GLY A 63 24.45 42.91 -2.16
C GLY A 63 24.22 44.11 -1.26
N GLY A 64 25.10 45.11 -1.35
CA GLY A 64 24.85 46.42 -0.77
C GLY A 64 23.50 47.01 -1.21
N PRO A 65 22.99 48.02 -0.50
CA PRO A 65 21.67 48.58 -0.79
C PRO A 65 21.62 49.08 -2.22
N ALA A 66 20.83 48.41 -3.06
CA ALA A 66 20.55 48.88 -4.41
C ALA A 66 19.76 50.20 -4.33
N PRO A 67 20.04 51.17 -5.21
CA PRO A 67 19.32 52.44 -5.22
C PRO A 67 17.82 52.20 -5.46
N PRO A 68 16.92 52.99 -4.83
CA PRO A 68 15.49 52.66 -4.73
C PRO A 68 14.68 52.74 -6.04
N ASN A 69 15.31 52.89 -7.21
CA ASN A 69 14.60 53.14 -8.48
C ASN A 69 15.06 52.32 -9.70
N ALA A 70 15.90 51.28 -9.55
CA ALA A 70 16.21 50.39 -10.67
C ALA A 70 15.13 49.30 -10.81
N ARG A 71 14.11 49.53 -11.67
CA ARG A 71 13.21 48.45 -12.11
C ARG A 71 14.07 47.30 -12.65
N PRO A 72 13.91 46.05 -12.17
CA PRO A 72 14.60 44.93 -12.77
C PRO A 72 14.23 44.87 -14.25
N LEU A 73 15.23 44.83 -15.14
CA LEU A 73 14.98 44.55 -16.55
C LEU A 73 14.19 43.24 -16.62
N ALA A 74 12.94 43.32 -17.05
CA ALA A 74 12.17 42.14 -17.38
C ALA A 74 12.89 41.48 -18.57
N LEU A 75 13.28 40.23 -18.42
CA LEU A 75 13.97 39.47 -19.46
C LEU A 75 13.03 38.48 -20.15
N PHE A 76 12.02 38.02 -19.40
CA PHE A 76 11.08 37.02 -19.84
C PHE A 76 9.64 37.53 -19.77
N ARG A 77 8.80 37.05 -20.67
CA ARG A 77 7.34 37.05 -20.51
C ARG A 77 6.92 35.61 -20.22
N PHE A 78 6.45 35.34 -18.99
CA PHE A 78 6.04 33.99 -18.59
C PHE A 78 4.61 33.71 -19.06
N GLN A 79 4.45 32.66 -19.86
CA GLN A 79 3.14 32.15 -20.29
C GLN A 79 2.71 31.04 -19.32
N LEU A 80 1.74 31.33 -18.44
CA LEU A 80 1.31 30.46 -17.33
C LEU A 80 -0.06 29.80 -17.58
N GLU A 81 -0.70 30.04 -18.72
CA GLU A 81 -2.09 29.67 -19.02
C GLU A 81 -2.32 28.16 -18.96
N ARG A 82 -1.25 27.38 -19.19
CA ARG A 82 -1.28 25.91 -19.15
C ARG A 82 -1.16 25.33 -17.74
N LEU A 83 -0.82 26.14 -16.73
CA LEU A 83 -0.77 25.70 -15.33
C LEU A 83 -2.15 25.78 -14.68
N PRO A 84 -2.46 24.94 -13.68
CA PRO A 84 -3.64 25.10 -12.84
C PRO A 84 -3.73 26.50 -12.20
N PRO A 85 -4.93 27.08 -12.03
CA PRO A 85 -5.11 28.47 -11.57
C PRO A 85 -4.56 28.70 -10.15
N GLN A 86 -4.51 27.66 -9.31
CA GLN A 86 -3.82 27.74 -8.02
C GLN A 86 -2.32 27.98 -8.20
N LEU A 87 -1.66 27.23 -9.08
CA LEU A 87 -0.22 27.34 -9.32
C LEU A 87 0.11 28.66 -10.03
N GLN A 88 -0.73 29.13 -10.94
CA GLN A 88 -0.55 30.46 -11.56
C GLN A 88 -0.45 31.57 -10.50
N ARG A 89 -1.30 31.54 -9.47
CA ARG A 89 -1.29 32.52 -8.37
C ARG A 89 -0.11 32.38 -7.41
N GLU A 90 0.46 31.17 -7.33
CA GLU A 90 1.62 30.89 -6.48
C GLU A 90 2.95 31.12 -7.22
N PHE A 91 2.96 31.29 -8.54
CA PHE A 91 4.20 31.50 -9.31
C PHE A 91 4.79 32.89 -9.04
N ASP A 92 6.03 32.97 -8.57
CA ASP A 92 6.67 34.24 -8.23
C ASP A 92 7.34 34.85 -9.47
N ILE A 93 6.62 35.71 -10.19
CA ILE A 93 7.11 36.32 -11.43
C ILE A 93 8.44 37.06 -11.19
N ASP A 94 8.48 37.95 -10.19
CA ASP A 94 9.63 38.81 -9.92
C ASP A 94 10.88 38.02 -9.51
N ALA A 95 10.69 36.99 -8.67
CA ALA A 95 11.81 36.14 -8.25
C ALA A 95 12.32 35.29 -9.42
N ASN A 96 11.43 34.78 -10.28
CA ASN A 96 11.81 33.97 -11.43
C ASN A 96 12.46 34.78 -12.56
N GLN A 97 12.14 36.07 -12.73
CA GLN A 97 12.88 36.98 -13.64
C GLN A 97 14.38 37.00 -13.29
N ARG A 98 14.72 36.85 -12.00
CA ARG A 98 16.12 36.84 -11.52
C ARG A 98 16.71 35.43 -11.54
N ALA A 99 15.98 34.44 -11.06
CA ALA A 99 16.48 33.07 -10.93
C ALA A 99 16.72 32.39 -12.29
N LEU A 100 15.89 32.69 -13.30
CA LEU A 100 15.94 32.04 -14.61
C LEU A 100 16.82 32.79 -15.62
N ARG A 101 17.60 33.78 -15.19
CA ARG A 101 18.54 34.55 -16.04
C ARG A 101 19.47 33.66 -16.87
N HIS A 102 19.89 32.52 -16.34
CA HIS A 102 20.75 31.56 -17.03
C HIS A 102 20.12 30.94 -18.30
N LEU A 103 18.79 30.98 -18.42
CA LEU A 103 18.07 30.53 -19.62
C LEU A 103 18.02 31.61 -20.71
N TRP A 104 18.33 32.86 -20.37
CA TRP A 104 18.33 33.95 -21.31
C TRP A 104 19.58 33.86 -22.20
N ARG A 105 19.38 33.71 -23.50
CA ARG A 105 20.44 33.79 -24.50
C ARG A 105 20.17 35.02 -25.37
N PRO A 106 21.02 36.06 -25.34
CA PRO A 106 20.89 37.16 -26.28
C PRO A 106 21.08 36.60 -27.69
N THR A 107 20.07 36.76 -28.53
CA THR A 107 20.17 36.51 -29.96
C THR A 107 21.29 37.41 -30.48
N ARG A 108 22.37 36.84 -31.05
CA ARG A 108 23.31 37.62 -31.87
C ARG A 108 22.54 38.08 -33.10
N ALA A 109 21.90 39.24 -33.03
CA ALA A 109 21.46 39.95 -34.21
C ALA A 109 22.73 40.37 -34.97
N GLY A 110 22.84 39.93 -36.23
CA GLY A 110 23.89 40.37 -37.13
C GLY A 110 23.89 41.89 -37.23
N ALA A 111 25.09 42.46 -37.41
CA ALA A 111 25.31 43.87 -37.63
C ALA A 111 24.36 44.40 -38.72
N GLY A 112 23.40 45.23 -38.32
CA GLY A 112 22.37 45.77 -39.19
C GLY A 112 21.46 46.70 -38.40
N THR A 113 21.93 47.93 -38.24
CA THR A 113 21.19 49.18 -37.96
C THR A 113 19.72 49.06 -37.57
N GLY A 114 19.39 49.49 -36.35
CA GLY A 114 18.02 49.78 -35.91
C GLY A 114 17.80 49.35 -34.46
N GLU A 115 17.78 50.30 -33.54
CA GLU A 115 17.42 50.12 -32.14
C GLU A 115 16.03 49.50 -32.03
N SER A 116 15.96 48.18 -31.86
CA SER A 116 14.76 47.49 -31.43
C SER A 116 14.89 47.23 -29.93
N PRO A 117 13.91 47.64 -29.09
CA PRO A 117 13.98 47.36 -27.66
C PRO A 117 14.10 45.85 -27.49
N ALA A 118 15.07 45.40 -26.68
CA ALA A 118 15.38 43.99 -26.46
C ALA A 118 14.07 43.21 -26.19
N ALA A 119 13.61 42.47 -27.19
CA ALA A 119 12.32 41.79 -27.12
C ALA A 119 12.33 40.79 -25.96
N LEU A 120 11.33 40.87 -25.08
CA LEU A 120 11.15 39.92 -23.98
C LEU A 120 11.08 38.50 -24.54
N LEU A 121 11.83 37.56 -23.95
CA LEU A 121 11.75 36.17 -24.35
C LEU A 121 10.49 35.53 -23.76
N ASP A 122 9.60 35.04 -24.61
CA ASP A 122 8.45 34.25 -24.18
C ASP A 122 8.93 32.91 -23.60
N LEU A 123 8.71 32.68 -22.30
CA LEU A 123 9.03 31.43 -21.64
C LEU A 123 7.75 30.69 -21.24
N PRO A 124 7.36 29.64 -21.97
CA PRO A 124 6.20 28.83 -21.60
C PRO A 124 6.49 27.97 -20.38
N VAL A 125 5.72 28.16 -19.32
CA VAL A 125 5.76 27.31 -18.12
C VAL A 125 4.59 26.34 -18.21
N THR A 126 4.90 25.07 -18.45
CA THR A 126 3.90 24.02 -18.63
C THR A 126 3.87 23.09 -17.42
N PRO A 127 2.81 22.29 -17.25
CA PRO A 127 2.76 21.21 -16.27
C PRO A 127 3.89 20.18 -16.37
N SER A 128 4.58 20.10 -17.51
CA SER A 128 5.71 19.17 -17.72
C SER A 128 7.07 19.83 -17.53
N SER A 129 7.13 21.14 -17.25
CA SER A 129 8.39 21.85 -17.04
C SER A 129 9.20 21.23 -15.90
N ALA A 130 10.43 20.82 -16.22
CA ALA A 130 11.35 20.16 -15.30
C ALA A 130 12.31 21.13 -14.59
N HIS A 131 12.35 22.39 -15.01
CA HIS A 131 13.19 23.40 -14.36
C HIS A 131 12.59 23.81 -13.01
N PRO A 132 13.39 23.84 -11.93
CA PRO A 132 12.95 24.40 -10.66
C PRO A 132 12.62 25.88 -10.83
N VAL A 133 11.46 26.28 -10.32
CA VAL A 133 11.02 27.69 -10.29
C VAL A 133 10.69 28.07 -8.85
N LEU A 134 10.69 29.37 -8.59
CA LEU A 134 10.34 29.94 -7.29
C LEU A 134 8.82 30.14 -7.21
N TRP A 135 8.26 29.65 -6.11
CA TRP A 135 6.85 29.78 -5.75
C TRP A 135 6.74 30.67 -4.51
N ARG A 136 5.65 31.43 -4.41
CA ARG A 136 5.29 32.24 -3.25
C ARG A 136 3.91 31.84 -2.76
N CYS A 137 3.79 31.52 -1.48
CA CYS A 137 2.55 31.04 -0.91
C CYS A 137 1.55 32.20 -0.85
N THR A 138 0.33 31.99 -1.31
CA THR A 138 -0.75 32.98 -1.19
C THR A 138 -1.19 33.22 0.26
N ARG A 139 -0.97 32.25 1.17
CA ARG A 139 -1.36 32.34 2.59
C ARG A 139 -0.26 32.95 3.46
N CYS A 140 0.91 32.32 3.51
CA CYS A 140 1.99 32.71 4.44
C CYS A 140 3.12 33.49 3.77
N ARG A 141 3.01 33.78 2.46
CA ARG A 141 3.99 34.52 1.65
C ARG A 141 5.42 33.93 1.62
N THR A 142 5.62 32.75 2.19
CA THR A 142 6.91 32.04 2.16
C THR A 142 7.28 31.71 0.73
N GLN A 143 8.54 31.88 0.37
CA GLN A 143 9.08 31.51 -0.93
C GLN A 143 9.77 30.14 -0.85
N TRP A 144 9.61 29.32 -1.88
CA TRP A 144 10.32 28.04 -1.99
C TRP A 144 10.55 27.66 -3.45
N SER A 145 11.50 26.77 -3.69
CA SER A 145 11.78 26.22 -5.02
C SER A 145 11.12 24.85 -5.19
N ALA A 146 10.47 24.62 -6.33
CA ALA A 146 9.97 23.31 -6.73
C ALA A 146 9.74 23.27 -8.25
N ARG A 147 9.67 22.08 -8.86
CA ARG A 147 9.37 21.96 -10.29
C ARG A 147 7.87 22.03 -10.55
N PRO A 148 7.40 22.70 -11.63
CA PRO A 148 6.00 22.63 -12.05
C PRO A 148 5.49 21.20 -12.28
N SER A 149 6.34 20.31 -12.81
CA SER A 149 6.02 18.89 -13.00
C SER A 149 5.76 18.13 -11.71
N GLU A 150 6.53 18.42 -10.65
CA GLU A 150 6.34 17.83 -9.34
C GLU A 150 5.04 18.33 -8.69
N ARG A 151 4.76 19.63 -8.80
CA ARG A 151 3.58 20.26 -8.21
C ARG A 151 2.27 19.94 -8.95
N THR A 152 2.34 19.53 -10.21
CA THR A 152 1.16 19.12 -10.99
C THR A 152 0.91 17.61 -10.92
N ASN A 153 1.91 16.81 -10.55
CA ASN A 153 1.76 15.38 -10.39
C ASN A 153 1.02 15.05 -9.08
N ALA A 154 -0.22 14.57 -9.18
CA ALA A 154 -1.06 14.22 -8.03
C ALA A 154 -0.42 13.23 -7.03
N GLN A 155 0.54 12.42 -7.47
CA GLN A 155 1.23 11.45 -6.60
C GLN A 155 2.21 12.12 -5.62
N ILE A 156 2.88 13.19 -6.04
CA ILE A 156 3.99 13.82 -5.29
C ILE A 156 3.74 15.29 -4.96
N ALA A 157 2.71 15.93 -5.54
CA ALA A 157 2.43 17.34 -5.38
C ALA A 157 2.34 17.78 -3.91
N ASP A 158 1.79 16.93 -3.04
CA ASP A 158 1.67 17.21 -1.61
C ASP A 158 3.01 17.36 -0.89
N ALA A 159 4.05 16.64 -1.32
CA ALA A 159 5.40 16.79 -0.79
C ALA A 159 6.07 18.11 -1.22
N HIS A 160 5.60 18.72 -2.30
CA HIS A 160 6.13 19.97 -2.86
C HIS A 160 5.20 21.18 -2.63
N ARG A 161 4.25 21.05 -1.70
CA ARG A 161 3.42 22.15 -1.22
C ARG A 161 4.23 23.12 -0.37
N CYS A 162 3.59 24.22 0.03
CA CYS A 162 4.23 25.23 0.86
C CYS A 162 4.80 24.60 2.15
N PRO A 163 6.12 24.69 2.40
CA PRO A 163 6.74 24.03 3.55
C PRO A 163 6.26 24.61 4.89
N ARG A 164 5.91 25.90 4.94
CA ARG A 164 5.41 26.53 6.18
C ARG A 164 3.97 26.15 6.50
N CYS A 165 3.11 26.02 5.50
CA CYS A 165 1.70 25.67 5.72
C CYS A 165 1.47 24.16 5.86
N TYR A 166 2.33 23.33 5.25
CA TYR A 166 2.14 21.87 5.18
C TYR A 166 3.25 21.05 5.83
N GLY A 167 4.45 21.62 6.03
CA GLY A 167 5.65 20.93 6.54
C GLY A 167 5.85 20.97 8.05
N GLY A 168 4.94 21.61 8.80
CA GLY A 168 4.81 21.45 10.24
C GLY A 168 6.05 21.70 11.08
N GLU A 169 6.36 22.97 11.37
CA GLU A 169 6.80 23.32 12.73
C GLU A 169 5.65 24.05 13.40
N ARG A 170 5.07 23.42 14.43
CA ARG A 170 4.11 24.06 15.33
C ARG A 170 4.90 25.08 16.16
N PHE A 171 5.02 26.31 15.68
CA PHE A 171 5.21 27.43 16.59
C PHE A 171 3.86 27.71 17.23
N SER A 172 3.74 27.34 18.50
CA SER A 172 2.70 27.85 19.40
C SER A 172 2.71 29.37 19.28
N SER A 173 1.69 29.94 18.65
CA SER A 173 1.38 31.34 18.83
C SER A 173 0.69 31.48 20.18
N ASP A 174 1.47 31.51 21.26
CA ASP A 174 1.06 32.22 22.47
C ASP A 174 1.45 33.69 22.25
N PRO A 175 0.50 34.60 22.02
CA PRO A 175 0.75 35.98 22.38
C PRO A 175 0.68 36.05 23.90
N LEU A 176 1.78 36.51 24.51
CA LEU A 176 1.85 36.90 25.92
C LEU A 176 0.58 37.68 26.30
N ASN A 177 -0.14 37.17 27.30
CA ASN A 177 -1.11 37.93 28.07
C ASN A 177 -0.39 39.11 28.73
N THR A 178 -0.70 40.32 28.28
CA THR A 178 -0.58 41.51 29.14
C THR A 178 -1.93 41.67 29.83
N GLU A 179 -1.97 41.32 31.11
CA GLU A 179 -3.11 41.54 31.99
C GLU A 179 -3.46 43.04 32.07
N SER A 180 -4.74 43.35 32.01
CA SER A 180 -5.32 44.61 32.50
C SER A 180 -6.65 44.27 33.18
N PRO A 181 -7.00 44.95 34.29
CA PRO A 181 -7.99 44.48 35.26
C PRO A 181 -9.44 44.64 34.77
N PRO A 182 -10.41 43.87 35.32
CA PRO A 182 -11.78 43.83 34.84
C PRO A 182 -12.62 45.01 35.34
N ASP A 183 -13.40 45.60 34.44
CA ASP A 183 -14.43 46.59 34.68
C ASP A 183 -15.74 45.88 35.10
N PRO A 184 -16.41 46.22 36.23
CA PRO A 184 -17.44 45.38 36.85
C PRO A 184 -18.89 45.66 36.39
N THR A 185 -19.11 46.06 35.14
CA THR A 185 -20.48 46.29 34.62
C THR A 185 -20.65 45.88 33.17
N ALA A 186 -20.90 44.60 32.91
CA ALA A 186 -21.56 44.13 31.69
C ALA A 186 -22.25 42.77 31.91
N GLN A 187 -23.55 42.71 31.63
CA GLN A 187 -24.44 41.56 31.78
C GLN A 187 -24.20 40.47 30.71
N PRO A 188 -24.70 39.22 30.92
CA PRO A 188 -24.42 38.11 30.04
C PRO A 188 -25.39 38.10 28.84
N GLU A 189 -24.89 38.45 27.66
CA GLU A 189 -25.63 38.23 26.42
C GLU A 189 -25.17 36.94 25.73
N SER A 190 -26.11 36.01 25.66
CA SER A 190 -26.10 34.84 24.81
C SER A 190 -26.09 35.26 23.33
N SER A 191 -24.99 35.03 22.63
CA SER A 191 -25.01 34.95 21.17
C SER A 191 -24.25 33.72 20.70
N SER A 192 -25.02 32.70 20.38
CA SER A 192 -24.64 31.60 19.49
C SER A 192 -24.18 32.14 18.14
N GLN A 193 -22.90 31.97 17.82
CA GLN A 193 -22.42 31.97 16.44
C GLN A 193 -21.55 30.73 16.22
N PRO A 194 -21.94 29.81 15.32
CA PRO A 194 -21.05 28.76 14.85
C PRO A 194 -20.01 29.42 13.95
N THR A 195 -18.82 29.66 14.50
CA THR A 195 -17.65 30.10 13.74
C THR A 195 -17.41 29.13 12.59
N ALA A 196 -17.36 29.70 11.39
CA ALA A 196 -17.19 29.03 10.11
C ALA A 196 -16.10 27.95 10.14
N ALA A 197 -16.44 26.81 9.55
CA ALA A 197 -15.58 25.64 9.41
C ALA A 197 -14.19 26.00 8.88
N SER A 198 -13.18 25.90 9.75
CA SER A 198 -11.79 25.80 9.36
C SER A 198 -11.65 24.60 8.41
N THR A 199 -11.38 24.86 7.13
CA THR A 199 -10.95 23.84 6.17
C THR A 199 -9.50 23.47 6.52
N GLY A 200 -9.35 22.83 7.68
CA GLY A 200 -8.06 22.49 8.28
C GLY A 200 -7.50 21.24 7.63
N THR A 201 -6.43 21.39 6.88
CA THR A 201 -5.53 20.31 6.45
C THR A 201 -4.98 19.62 7.70
N SER A 202 -5.60 18.51 8.09
CA SER A 202 -5.18 17.69 9.23
C SER A 202 -4.34 16.50 8.79
N LEU A 203 -3.45 16.05 9.67
CA LEU A 203 -2.64 14.85 9.45
C LEU A 203 -3.50 13.59 9.55
N LEU A 204 -3.20 12.61 8.70
CA LEU A 204 -3.94 11.35 8.64
C LEU A 204 -3.89 10.58 9.96
N CYS A 205 -2.72 10.53 10.61
CA CYS A 205 -2.53 9.81 11.87
C CYS A 205 -3.36 10.39 13.02
N ASP A 206 -3.52 11.72 13.04
CA ASP A 206 -4.21 12.43 14.10
C ASP A 206 -5.73 12.32 13.94
N SER A 207 -6.24 12.50 12.71
CA SER A 207 -7.68 12.47 12.45
C SER A 207 -8.25 11.07 12.23
N TYR A 208 -7.48 10.13 11.67
CA TYR A 208 -7.94 8.80 11.30
C TYR A 208 -6.92 7.69 11.66
N PRO A 209 -6.71 7.42 12.97
CA PRO A 209 -5.71 6.45 13.43
C PRO A 209 -5.97 5.02 12.91
N LEU A 210 -7.25 4.61 12.77
CA LEU A 210 -7.60 3.29 12.22
C LEU A 210 -7.23 3.14 10.74
N LEU A 211 -7.25 4.23 9.96
CA LEU A 211 -6.75 4.23 8.59
C LEU A 211 -5.22 4.21 8.58
N ALA A 212 -4.59 5.08 9.36
CA ALA A 212 -3.13 5.15 9.48
C ALA A 212 -2.51 3.79 9.88
N ALA A 213 -3.17 3.01 10.74
CA ALA A 213 -2.73 1.67 11.14
C ALA A 213 -2.69 0.66 9.97
N GLN A 214 -3.39 0.93 8.86
CA GLN A 214 -3.42 0.09 7.66
C GLN A 214 -2.38 0.49 6.62
N TRP A 215 -1.53 1.48 6.90
CA TRP A 215 -0.43 1.85 6.01
C TRP A 215 0.52 0.67 5.78
N ASP A 216 0.95 0.42 4.53
CA ASP A 216 1.95 -0.60 4.22
C ASP A 216 3.36 0.04 4.13
N PRO A 217 4.16 0.02 5.21
CA PRO A 217 5.45 0.70 5.23
C PRO A 217 6.46 0.06 4.27
N LEU A 218 6.37 -1.25 4.03
CA LEU A 218 7.34 -1.95 3.18
C LEU A 218 7.14 -1.57 1.72
N ARG A 219 5.88 -1.51 1.27
CA ARG A 219 5.58 -1.10 -0.11
C ARG A 219 5.77 0.40 -0.32
N ASN A 220 5.34 1.23 0.62
CA ASN A 220 5.43 2.69 0.46
C ASN A 220 6.88 3.20 0.52
N ARG A 221 7.82 2.46 1.12
CA ARG A 221 9.26 2.77 1.06
C ARG A 221 9.92 2.49 -0.30
N LEU A 222 9.25 1.79 -1.21
CA LEU A 222 9.81 1.52 -2.54
C LEU A 222 9.74 2.80 -3.38
N LEU A 223 10.90 3.27 -3.85
CA LEU A 223 11.01 4.49 -4.67
C LEU A 223 10.14 4.44 -5.93
N GLN A 224 9.94 3.25 -6.50
CA GLN A 224 9.10 3.04 -7.68
C GLN A 224 7.63 3.45 -7.45
N ASN A 225 7.15 3.43 -6.20
CA ASN A 225 5.80 3.83 -5.84
C ASN A 225 5.65 5.35 -5.65
N GLN A 226 6.77 6.09 -5.62
CA GLN A 226 6.78 7.57 -5.51
C GLN A 226 5.95 8.09 -4.32
N VAL A 227 5.95 7.38 -3.20
CA VAL A 227 5.34 7.84 -1.94
C VAL A 227 6.45 8.52 -1.14
N LEU A 228 6.46 9.86 -1.15
CA LEU A 228 7.53 10.66 -0.54
C LEU A 228 7.30 11.00 0.93
N GLN A 229 6.05 10.93 1.39
CA GLN A 229 5.66 11.27 2.76
C GLN A 229 5.47 10.01 3.61
N SER A 230 5.81 10.13 4.90
CA SER A 230 5.51 9.10 5.89
C SER A 230 4.06 9.19 6.37
N VAL A 231 3.60 8.15 7.08
CA VAL A 231 2.23 8.10 7.64
C VAL A 231 1.92 9.23 8.63
N THR A 232 2.95 9.82 9.25
CA THR A 232 2.84 10.93 10.20
C THR A 232 2.80 12.30 9.53
N GLU A 233 3.23 12.40 8.27
CA GLU A 233 3.33 13.68 7.55
C GLU A 233 2.23 13.83 6.48
N VAL A 234 1.60 12.71 6.09
CA VAL A 234 0.58 12.71 5.05
C VAL A 234 -0.72 13.34 5.54
N HIS A 235 -1.26 14.26 4.73
CA HIS A 235 -2.50 14.97 5.03
C HIS A 235 -3.74 14.19 4.59
N THR A 236 -4.87 14.40 5.27
CA THR A 236 -6.14 13.73 4.96
C THR A 236 -6.70 14.05 3.58
N SER A 237 -6.36 15.22 3.03
CA SER A 237 -6.75 15.67 1.69
C SER A 237 -5.80 15.21 0.58
N SER A 238 -4.77 14.41 0.91
CA SER A 238 -3.75 14.03 -0.05
C SER A 238 -4.31 13.18 -1.19
N ALA A 239 -3.98 13.56 -2.43
CA ALA A 239 -4.37 12.80 -3.62
C ALA A 239 -3.40 11.65 -3.92
N SER A 240 -2.29 11.54 -3.17
CA SER A 240 -1.28 10.50 -3.36
C SER A 240 -1.88 9.10 -3.19
N SER A 241 -1.63 8.25 -4.18
CA SER A 241 -1.99 6.83 -4.14
C SER A 241 -0.95 6.06 -3.34
N VAL A 242 -1.38 5.48 -2.22
CA VAL A 242 -0.49 4.77 -1.29
C VAL A 242 -0.93 3.32 -1.14
N TRP A 243 0.02 2.46 -0.77
CA TRP A 243 -0.28 1.08 -0.47
C TRP A 243 -0.78 0.95 0.96
N TRP A 244 -1.92 0.29 1.08
CA TRP A 244 -2.54 -0.09 2.34
C TRP A 244 -2.44 -1.61 2.51
N ARG A 245 -2.60 -2.10 3.73
CA ARG A 245 -2.58 -3.51 4.09
C ARG A 245 -3.75 -3.86 5.00
N CYS A 246 -4.47 -4.92 4.65
CA CYS A 246 -5.76 -5.21 5.27
C CYS A 246 -5.52 -5.92 6.61
N PRO A 247 -6.14 -5.49 7.72
CA PRO A 247 -6.00 -6.19 8.99
C PRO A 247 -6.60 -7.60 8.97
N LEU A 248 -7.61 -7.86 8.13
CA LEU A 248 -8.25 -9.17 8.03
C LEU A 248 -7.55 -10.12 7.05
N CYS A 249 -7.48 -9.74 5.77
CA CYS A 249 -6.94 -10.64 4.73
C CYS A 249 -5.44 -10.48 4.48
N CYS A 250 -4.77 -9.58 5.22
CA CYS A 250 -3.34 -9.28 5.10
C CYS A 250 -2.87 -8.86 3.69
N SER A 251 -3.80 -8.65 2.75
CA SER A 251 -3.51 -8.31 1.36
C SER A 251 -3.29 -6.81 1.24
N SER A 252 -2.31 -6.43 0.43
CA SER A 252 -2.06 -5.03 0.12
C SER A 252 -2.87 -4.57 -1.10
N TRP A 253 -3.28 -3.30 -1.11
CA TRP A 253 -3.92 -2.65 -2.26
C TRP A 253 -3.51 -1.18 -2.34
N LEU A 254 -3.57 -0.62 -3.55
CA LEU A 254 -3.32 0.79 -3.81
C LEU A 254 -4.64 1.57 -3.83
N GLU A 255 -4.66 2.72 -3.16
CA GLU A 255 -5.79 3.65 -3.16
C GLU A 255 -5.29 5.03 -2.69
N SER A 256 -5.89 6.12 -3.21
CA SER A 256 -5.54 7.47 -2.73
C SER A 256 -6.00 7.72 -1.29
N VAL A 257 -5.25 8.54 -0.55
CA VAL A 257 -5.58 8.89 0.84
C VAL A 257 -6.92 9.61 0.91
N SER A 258 -7.12 10.65 0.10
CA SER A 258 -8.36 11.44 0.07
C SER A 258 -9.59 10.60 -0.25
N SER A 259 -9.53 9.72 -1.26
CA SER A 259 -10.66 8.85 -1.60
C SER A 259 -11.01 7.87 -0.47
N ARG A 260 -9.98 7.34 0.22
CA ARG A 260 -10.17 6.40 1.33
C ARG A 260 -10.76 7.10 2.55
N VAL A 261 -10.24 8.29 2.89
CA VAL A 261 -10.77 9.14 3.98
C VAL A 261 -12.23 9.49 3.70
N ALA A 262 -12.56 9.91 2.47
CA ALA A 262 -13.93 10.23 2.08
C ALA A 262 -14.88 9.02 2.24
N ARG A 263 -14.48 7.83 1.76
CA ARG A 263 -15.28 6.60 1.95
C ARG A 263 -15.49 6.27 3.42
N PHE A 264 -14.44 6.37 4.24
CA PHE A 264 -14.54 6.08 5.66
C PHE A 264 -15.44 7.09 6.38
N GLY A 265 -15.34 8.38 6.03
CA GLY A 265 -16.24 9.42 6.54
C GLY A 265 -17.72 9.13 6.24
N LEU A 266 -18.04 8.74 5.00
CA LEU A 266 -19.40 8.32 4.61
C LEU A 266 -19.88 7.09 5.40
N ALA A 267 -18.98 6.14 5.66
CA ALA A 267 -19.31 4.95 6.44
C ALA A 267 -19.58 5.28 7.92
N MET A 268 -18.80 6.19 8.52
CA MET A 268 -19.05 6.67 9.88
C MET A 268 -20.38 7.40 10.01
N GLN A 269 -20.71 8.26 9.05
CA GLN A 269 -21.99 8.98 9.03
C GLN A 269 -23.18 8.01 9.00
N ARG A 270 -23.13 7.01 8.11
CA ARG A 270 -24.17 5.95 8.04
C ARG A 270 -24.30 5.18 9.35
N HIS A 271 -23.17 4.82 9.98
CA HIS A 271 -23.18 4.12 11.26
C HIS A 271 -23.80 4.97 12.38
N SER A 272 -23.53 6.29 12.40
CA SER A 272 -24.10 7.20 13.40
C SER A 272 -25.62 7.38 13.26
N VAL A 273 -26.15 7.45 12.03
CA VAL A 273 -27.60 7.61 11.79
C VAL A 273 -28.37 6.40 12.33
N HIS A 274 -27.89 5.18 12.09
CA HIS A 274 -28.56 3.97 12.57
C HIS A 274 -28.41 3.78 14.09
N SER A 275 -27.29 4.19 14.68
CA SER A 275 -27.14 4.17 16.13
C SER A 275 -28.13 5.10 16.85
N LYS A 276 -28.58 6.18 16.20
CA LYS A 276 -29.62 7.07 16.74
C LYS A 276 -31.04 6.53 16.56
N GLN A 277 -31.30 5.79 15.47
CA GLN A 277 -32.60 5.13 15.23
C GLN A 277 -32.82 3.87 16.10
N GLY A 278 -31.76 3.22 16.57
CA GLY A 278 -31.85 2.05 17.46
C GLY A 278 -32.17 2.38 18.93
N LEU A 279 -32.29 3.67 19.29
CA LEU A 279 -32.55 4.12 20.66
C LEU A 279 -33.97 4.70 20.87
N SER A 280 -34.83 4.70 19.83
CA SER A 280 -36.19 5.24 19.95
C SER A 280 -37.30 4.21 20.22
N ASP A 281 -37.01 2.90 20.18
CA ASP A 281 -38.06 1.84 20.21
C ASP A 281 -37.94 0.78 21.32
N LEU A 282 -37.16 1.02 22.39
CA LEU A 282 -37.16 0.09 23.54
C LEU A 282 -37.21 0.81 24.88
N SER A 283 -38.35 1.42 25.16
CA SER A 283 -38.77 1.71 26.53
C SER A 283 -39.91 0.75 26.88
N THR A 284 -39.58 -0.48 27.34
CA THR A 284 -40.41 -1.32 28.23
C THR A 284 -39.56 -2.50 28.75
N THR A 285 -39.11 -2.37 30.00
CA THR A 285 -38.82 -3.40 31.01
C THR A 285 -37.97 -4.64 30.66
N LEU A 286 -36.72 -4.69 31.17
CA LEU A 286 -36.17 -5.67 32.13
C LEU A 286 -34.63 -5.81 32.02
N GLY A 287 -33.94 -5.64 33.15
CA GLY A 287 -32.66 -6.31 33.47
C GLY A 287 -31.40 -5.86 32.71
N GLY A 288 -30.70 -4.83 33.22
CA GLY A 288 -29.45 -4.33 32.65
C GLY A 288 -28.24 -5.26 32.79
N CYS A 289 -27.51 -5.42 31.68
CA CYS A 289 -26.09 -5.76 31.65
C CYS A 289 -25.32 -4.56 31.07
N PRO A 290 -24.31 -3.98 31.75
CA PRO A 290 -23.70 -2.69 31.37
C PRO A 290 -22.55 -2.81 30.34
N HIS A 291 -22.62 -3.74 29.39
CA HIS A 291 -21.63 -3.87 28.32
C HIS A 291 -22.32 -4.04 26.96
N GLY A 292 -23.10 -3.03 26.55
CA GLY A 292 -23.45 -2.84 25.16
C GLY A 292 -22.19 -2.47 24.39
N SER A 293 -21.48 -3.48 23.84
CA SER A 293 -20.35 -3.24 22.94
C SER A 293 -20.89 -2.57 21.67
N ALA A 294 -20.85 -1.24 21.63
CA ALA A 294 -20.99 -0.50 20.39
C ALA A 294 -20.02 -1.12 19.38
N ARG A 295 -20.54 -1.78 18.34
CA ARG A 295 -19.71 -2.40 17.30
C ARG A 295 -18.89 -1.29 16.64
N GLU A 296 -17.63 -1.19 17.03
CA GLU A 296 -16.73 -0.19 16.47
C GLU A 296 -16.54 -0.45 14.98
N LEU A 297 -16.72 0.60 14.16
CA LEU A 297 -16.60 0.49 12.71
C LEU A 297 -15.12 0.29 12.33
N VAL A 298 -14.74 -0.95 12.06
CA VAL A 298 -13.37 -1.26 11.60
C VAL A 298 -13.29 -1.08 10.08
N PRO A 299 -12.45 -0.15 9.56
CA PRO A 299 -12.26 0.00 8.12
C PRO A 299 -11.57 -1.24 7.56
N LEU A 300 -11.97 -1.71 6.38
CA LEU A 300 -11.39 -2.89 5.74
C LEU A 300 -10.85 -2.55 4.34
N CYS A 301 -10.29 -3.55 3.66
CA CYS A 301 -9.94 -3.40 2.25
C CYS A 301 -11.19 -3.53 1.38
N PRO A 302 -11.20 -2.92 0.16
CA PRO A 302 -12.31 -3.02 -0.79
C PRO A 302 -12.81 -4.45 -1.05
N SER A 303 -11.90 -5.43 -1.06
CA SER A 303 -12.27 -6.83 -1.30
C SER A 303 -12.96 -7.50 -0.11
N CYS A 304 -12.61 -7.13 1.12
CA CYS A 304 -13.29 -7.64 2.32
C CYS A 304 -14.63 -6.93 2.52
N GLU A 305 -14.70 -5.62 2.23
CA GLU A 305 -15.97 -4.87 2.23
C GLU A 305 -16.97 -5.48 1.25
N ARG A 306 -16.56 -5.77 0.01
CA ARG A 306 -17.42 -6.45 -0.99
C ARG A 306 -17.91 -7.84 -0.57
N ARG A 307 -17.16 -8.53 0.30
CA ARG A 307 -17.55 -9.84 0.84
C ARG A 307 -18.43 -9.73 2.09
N GLY A 308 -18.81 -8.52 2.50
CA GLY A 308 -19.63 -8.31 3.70
C GLY A 308 -18.89 -8.59 5.02
N ALA A 309 -17.56 -8.47 5.05
CA ALA A 309 -16.77 -8.71 6.26
C ALA A 309 -16.77 -7.52 7.24
N SER A 310 -17.19 -6.33 6.81
CA SER A 310 -17.38 -5.18 7.70
C SER A 310 -18.68 -5.35 8.49
N ALA A 311 -18.71 -4.99 9.77
CA ALA A 311 -19.88 -5.12 10.67
C ALA A 311 -21.17 -4.39 10.21
N SER A 312 -21.13 -3.72 9.06
CA SER A 312 -22.25 -3.11 8.34
C SER A 312 -23.10 -4.11 7.53
N SER A 313 -22.86 -5.42 7.60
CA SER A 313 -23.58 -6.44 6.81
C SER A 313 -25.08 -6.54 7.11
N SER A 314 -25.56 -5.92 8.21
CA SER A 314 -26.99 -5.79 8.51
C SER A 314 -27.59 -4.46 8.03
N VAL A 315 -26.80 -3.60 7.37
CA VAL A 315 -27.26 -2.33 6.81
C VAL A 315 -27.36 -2.50 5.31
N THR A 316 -28.50 -2.99 4.85
CA THR A 316 -28.90 -2.82 3.45
C THR A 316 -28.87 -1.33 3.14
N PRO A 317 -28.19 -0.91 2.06
CA PRO A 317 -28.26 0.49 1.66
C PRO A 317 -29.72 0.84 1.38
N THR A 318 -30.07 2.11 1.60
CA THR A 318 -31.31 2.74 1.15
C THR A 318 -31.47 2.52 -0.36
N GLY A 319 -32.12 1.42 -0.75
CA GLY A 319 -32.32 1.02 -2.14
C GLY A 319 -31.15 0.29 -2.82
N PRO A 320 -31.43 -0.47 -3.89
CA PRO A 320 -30.41 -1.10 -4.72
C PRO A 320 -29.58 -0.02 -5.43
N ARG A 321 -28.26 -0.17 -5.44
CA ARG A 321 -27.38 0.72 -6.22
C ARG A 321 -27.66 0.55 -7.70
N ARG A 322 -27.92 1.65 -8.40
CA ARG A 322 -28.29 1.67 -9.82
C ARG A 322 -27.16 2.17 -10.70
N TRP A 323 -26.45 3.21 -10.25
CA TRP A 323 -25.45 3.92 -11.06
C TRP A 323 -24.03 3.70 -10.54
N LEU A 324 -23.04 3.78 -11.42
CA LEU A 324 -21.63 3.59 -11.07
C LEU A 324 -21.16 4.56 -9.98
N SER A 325 -21.68 5.79 -9.98
CA SER A 325 -21.40 6.82 -8.96
C SER A 325 -21.76 6.37 -7.52
N GLU A 326 -22.75 5.49 -7.36
CA GLU A 326 -23.21 5.00 -6.07
C GLU A 326 -22.31 3.89 -5.51
N ASP A 327 -21.55 3.20 -6.36
CA ASP A 327 -20.53 2.22 -5.96
C ASP A 327 -19.13 2.81 -5.96
N THR A 328 -18.79 3.49 -4.86
CA THR A 328 -17.45 4.06 -4.62
C THR A 328 -16.29 3.06 -4.73
N LEU A 329 -16.52 1.76 -4.54
CA LEU A 329 -15.48 0.75 -4.68
C LEU A 329 -15.20 0.46 -6.14
N LEU A 330 -16.24 0.28 -6.96
CA LEU A 330 -16.12 0.10 -8.40
C LEU A 330 -15.67 1.39 -9.09
N LEU A 331 -16.23 2.54 -8.72
CA LEU A 331 -15.85 3.84 -9.26
C LEU A 331 -14.34 4.10 -9.09
N GLY A 332 -13.79 3.81 -7.91
CA GLY A 332 -12.35 3.96 -7.67
C GLY A 332 -11.45 2.94 -8.39
N GLU A 333 -12.02 1.96 -9.12
CA GLU A 333 -11.30 1.07 -10.03
C GLU A 333 -11.51 1.44 -11.50
N ALA A 334 -12.49 2.29 -11.84
CA ALA A 334 -12.84 2.62 -13.21
C ALA A 334 -11.93 3.73 -13.77
N LEU A 335 -11.39 3.50 -14.97
CA LEU A 335 -10.65 4.49 -15.75
C LEU A 335 -11.60 5.11 -16.78
N LEU A 336 -12.43 6.04 -16.31
CA LEU A 336 -13.42 6.71 -17.15
C LEU A 336 -12.76 7.68 -18.12
N ARG A 337 -13.26 7.70 -19.36
CA ARG A 337 -12.92 8.72 -20.35
C ARG A 337 -13.67 10.03 -20.02
N PRO A 338 -13.19 11.21 -20.47
CA PRO A 338 -13.81 12.49 -20.12
C PRO A 338 -15.30 12.61 -20.47
N HIS A 339 -15.76 11.92 -21.51
CA HIS A 339 -17.15 11.92 -21.95
C HIS A 339 -18.03 10.87 -21.23
N GLN A 340 -17.48 10.09 -20.29
CA GLN A 340 -18.19 9.03 -19.58
C GLN A 340 -18.63 9.54 -18.21
N ASP A 341 -19.92 9.83 -18.05
CA ASP A 341 -20.48 10.26 -16.77
C ASP A 341 -20.83 9.07 -15.87
N PRO A 342 -20.20 8.92 -14.69
CA PRO A 342 -20.52 7.84 -13.75
C PRO A 342 -21.97 7.87 -13.22
N GLN A 343 -22.66 9.01 -13.28
CA GLN A 343 -24.07 9.12 -12.88
C GLN A 343 -25.04 8.54 -13.91
N GLN A 344 -24.59 8.36 -15.16
CA GLN A 344 -25.41 7.82 -16.26
C GLN A 344 -25.06 6.37 -16.62
N ILE A 345 -23.99 5.81 -16.03
CA ILE A 345 -23.57 4.44 -16.29
C ILE A 345 -24.27 3.50 -15.31
N SER A 346 -25.21 2.70 -15.83
CA SER A 346 -25.91 1.68 -15.02
C SER A 346 -24.95 0.56 -14.59
N LEU A 347 -25.07 0.13 -13.34
CA LEU A 347 -24.33 -1.00 -12.76
C LEU A 347 -24.69 -2.35 -13.38
N THR A 348 -25.84 -2.45 -14.04
CA THR A 348 -26.29 -3.65 -14.76
C THR A 348 -25.98 -3.60 -16.26
N SER A 349 -25.34 -2.54 -16.74
CA SER A 349 -25.04 -2.37 -18.16
C SER A 349 -23.94 -3.32 -18.65
N GLU A 350 -24.07 -3.80 -19.88
CA GLU A 350 -23.00 -4.52 -20.58
C GLU A 350 -21.95 -3.57 -21.21
N MET A 351 -21.96 -2.29 -20.81
CA MET A 351 -21.00 -1.30 -21.28
C MET A 351 -19.59 -1.71 -20.85
N THR A 352 -18.66 -1.77 -21.81
CA THR A 352 -17.26 -2.08 -21.51
C THR A 352 -16.52 -0.81 -21.08
N LEU A 353 -15.92 -0.86 -19.90
CA LEU A 353 -15.04 0.19 -19.38
C LEU A 353 -13.61 -0.34 -19.24
N GLN A 354 -12.65 0.60 -19.16
CA GLN A 354 -11.30 0.29 -18.72
C GLN A 354 -11.25 0.31 -17.19
N TRP A 355 -10.61 -0.68 -16.59
CA TRP A 355 -10.49 -0.85 -15.15
C TRP A 355 -9.04 -0.98 -14.74
N ARG A 356 -8.69 -0.52 -13.55
CA ARG A 356 -7.38 -0.71 -12.95
C ARG A 356 -7.49 -1.44 -11.62
N CYS A 357 -6.86 -2.60 -11.53
CA CYS A 357 -6.91 -3.40 -10.31
C CYS A 357 -6.13 -2.74 -9.16
N ARG A 358 -6.76 -2.51 -8.01
CA ARG A 358 -6.09 -1.96 -6.82
C ARG A 358 -4.95 -2.85 -6.30
N ASN A 359 -5.03 -4.17 -6.51
CA ASN A 359 -4.03 -5.11 -5.99
C ASN A 359 -2.81 -5.26 -6.90
N CYS A 360 -3.03 -5.49 -8.19
CA CYS A 360 -1.95 -5.80 -9.13
C CYS A 360 -1.69 -4.73 -10.19
N GLN A 361 -2.44 -3.63 -10.18
CA GLN A 361 -2.31 -2.49 -11.09
C GLN A 361 -2.48 -2.81 -12.58
N LEU A 362 -2.92 -4.03 -12.91
CA LEU A 362 -3.26 -4.38 -14.29
C LEU A 362 -4.44 -3.53 -14.75
N GLU A 363 -4.29 -2.91 -15.91
CA GLU A 363 -5.35 -2.26 -16.65
C GLU A 363 -6.00 -3.26 -17.61
N TYR A 364 -7.33 -3.35 -17.59
CA TYR A 364 -8.07 -4.33 -18.38
C TYR A 364 -9.48 -3.86 -18.72
N ALA A 365 -10.00 -4.35 -19.84
CA ALA A 365 -11.38 -4.14 -20.24
C ALA A 365 -12.32 -5.18 -19.61
N SER A 366 -13.49 -4.75 -19.14
CA SER A 366 -14.56 -5.62 -18.63
C SER A 366 -15.89 -4.86 -18.65
N THR A 367 -17.02 -5.57 -18.73
CA THR A 367 -18.35 -4.95 -18.66
C THR A 367 -18.68 -4.55 -17.22
N VAL A 368 -19.48 -3.49 -17.04
CA VAL A 368 -19.93 -3.07 -15.71
C VAL A 368 -20.72 -4.19 -15.02
N ALA A 369 -21.63 -4.85 -15.74
CA ALA A 369 -22.41 -5.98 -15.26
C ALA A 369 -21.53 -7.14 -14.76
N ASN A 370 -20.46 -7.50 -15.45
CA ASN A 370 -19.53 -8.53 -14.98
C ASN A 370 -18.86 -8.15 -13.66
N ARG A 371 -18.46 -6.88 -13.51
CA ARG A 371 -17.81 -6.40 -12.28
C ARG A 371 -18.78 -6.32 -11.09
N PHE A 372 -20.02 -5.88 -11.33
CA PHE A 372 -21.02 -5.65 -10.29
C PHE A 372 -21.85 -6.91 -9.99
N LEU A 373 -22.58 -7.45 -10.97
CA LEU A 373 -23.48 -8.58 -10.77
C LEU A 373 -22.71 -9.89 -10.53
N ARG A 374 -21.72 -10.16 -11.38
CA ARG A 374 -20.95 -11.43 -11.34
C ARG A 374 -19.73 -11.38 -10.42
N HIS A 375 -19.45 -10.22 -9.82
CA HIS A 375 -18.29 -10.00 -8.95
C HIS A 375 -16.97 -10.45 -9.60
N GLU A 376 -16.87 -10.28 -10.93
CA GLU A 376 -15.72 -10.75 -11.68
C GLU A 376 -14.46 -9.99 -11.23
N ARG A 377 -13.44 -10.77 -10.87
CA ARG A 377 -12.15 -10.25 -10.42
C ARG A 377 -11.25 -9.94 -11.60
N CYS A 378 -10.26 -9.08 -11.37
CA CYS A 378 -9.20 -8.80 -12.33
C CYS A 378 -8.62 -10.12 -12.93
N PRO A 379 -8.41 -10.19 -14.27
CA PRO A 379 -7.92 -11.39 -14.94
C PRO A 379 -6.60 -11.93 -14.37
N GLN A 380 -5.69 -11.04 -13.95
CA GLN A 380 -4.42 -11.45 -13.37
C GLN A 380 -4.56 -11.97 -11.93
N CYS A 381 -5.36 -11.30 -11.09
CA CYS A 381 -5.61 -11.73 -9.70
C CYS A 381 -6.51 -12.97 -9.59
N SER A 382 -7.20 -13.34 -10.68
CA SER A 382 -8.03 -14.56 -10.76
C SER A 382 -7.32 -15.72 -11.46
N GLY A 383 -6.18 -15.48 -12.10
CA GLY A 383 -5.44 -16.50 -12.86
C GLY A 383 -5.88 -16.67 -14.32
N LYS A 384 -6.86 -15.89 -14.80
CA LYS A 384 -7.30 -15.92 -16.21
C LYS A 384 -6.20 -15.47 -17.17
N THR A 385 -5.41 -14.48 -16.78
CA THR A 385 -4.24 -14.02 -17.53
C THR A 385 -2.96 -14.47 -16.83
N LYS A 386 -2.06 -15.13 -17.56
CA LYS A 386 -0.79 -15.62 -17.02
C LYS A 386 0.25 -14.50 -17.02
N SER A 387 0.89 -14.27 -15.89
CA SER A 387 1.89 -13.22 -15.70
C SER A 387 2.94 -13.66 -14.67
N LEU A 388 4.11 -13.02 -14.65
CA LEU A 388 5.11 -13.30 -13.62
C LEU A 388 4.57 -13.08 -12.20
N LEU A 389 3.52 -12.27 -12.04
CA LEU A 389 2.88 -11.96 -10.76
C LEU A 389 1.95 -13.06 -10.23
N ASN A 390 1.57 -14.05 -11.06
CA ASN A 390 0.69 -15.13 -10.64
C ASN A 390 1.16 -16.54 -11.05
N LEU A 391 2.19 -16.67 -11.89
CA LEU A 391 2.76 -17.97 -12.24
C LEU A 391 3.31 -18.70 -11.01
N LEU A 392 2.90 -19.96 -10.83
CA LEU A 392 3.28 -20.82 -9.70
C LEU A 392 4.81 -20.92 -9.59
N VAL A 393 5.49 -21.07 -10.73
CA VAL A 393 6.95 -21.23 -10.79
C VAL A 393 7.71 -20.01 -10.27
N VAL A 394 7.15 -18.81 -10.41
CA VAL A 394 7.76 -17.55 -9.97
C VAL A 394 7.36 -17.23 -8.53
N GLN A 395 6.06 -17.31 -8.24
CA GLN A 395 5.52 -16.84 -6.97
C GLN A 395 5.75 -17.84 -5.82
N ARG A 396 5.74 -19.15 -6.11
CA ARG A 396 5.83 -20.22 -5.09
C ARG A 396 6.89 -21.27 -5.46
N PRO A 397 8.18 -20.91 -5.49
CA PRO A 397 9.27 -21.86 -5.72
C PRO A 397 9.37 -22.93 -4.62
N ASP A 398 8.86 -22.65 -3.41
CA ASP A 398 8.71 -23.63 -2.33
C ASP A 398 7.72 -24.75 -2.72
N VAL A 399 6.57 -24.40 -3.30
CA VAL A 399 5.57 -25.36 -3.76
C VAL A 399 6.09 -26.13 -4.98
N MET A 400 6.80 -25.46 -5.88
CA MET A 400 7.42 -26.13 -7.04
C MET A 400 8.38 -27.24 -6.65
N LYS A 401 9.10 -27.11 -5.52
CA LYS A 401 9.96 -28.17 -5.01
C LYS A 401 9.14 -29.39 -4.58
N GLU A 402 7.89 -29.24 -4.20
CA GLU A 402 7.06 -30.38 -3.80
C GLU A 402 6.42 -31.09 -5.00
N VAL A 403 6.30 -30.44 -6.15
CA VAL A 403 5.67 -31.03 -7.34
C VAL A 403 6.42 -32.29 -7.78
N SER A 404 5.68 -33.36 -8.07
CA SER A 404 6.23 -34.62 -8.58
C SER A 404 7.02 -34.43 -9.88
N LYS A 405 8.13 -35.14 -10.00
CA LYS A 405 9.01 -35.14 -11.19
C LYS A 405 8.31 -35.60 -12.48
N HIS A 406 7.18 -36.30 -12.36
CA HIS A 406 6.45 -36.85 -13.50
C HIS A 406 5.57 -35.82 -14.23
N ILE A 407 5.44 -34.61 -13.69
CA ILE A 407 4.75 -33.51 -14.38
C ILE A 407 5.73 -32.81 -15.32
N SER A 408 5.34 -32.66 -16.59
CA SER A 408 6.20 -32.04 -17.60
C SER A 408 6.48 -30.57 -17.27
N ARG A 409 7.71 -30.13 -17.52
CA ARG A 409 8.12 -28.73 -17.33
C ARG A 409 7.29 -27.77 -18.17
N THR A 410 6.90 -28.18 -19.37
CA THR A 410 6.04 -27.41 -20.27
C THR A 410 4.67 -27.12 -19.63
N ARG A 411 4.06 -28.12 -18.99
CA ARG A 411 2.79 -27.93 -18.28
C ARG A 411 2.97 -26.99 -17.09
N LEU A 412 4.02 -27.19 -16.29
CA LEU A 412 4.28 -26.38 -15.08
C LEU A 412 4.53 -24.90 -15.37
N ARG A 413 5.09 -24.57 -16.54
CA ARG A 413 5.39 -23.19 -16.96
C ARG A 413 4.15 -22.29 -17.00
N PHE A 414 2.96 -22.87 -17.17
CA PHE A 414 1.72 -22.13 -17.38
C PHE A 414 0.71 -22.23 -16.24
N ILE A 415 1.06 -22.94 -15.16
CA ILE A 415 0.19 -23.05 -13.98
C ILE A 415 0.33 -21.79 -13.13
N THR A 416 -0.79 -21.22 -12.72
CA THR A 416 -0.85 -20.09 -11.79
C THR A 416 -1.07 -20.57 -10.35
N VAL A 417 -0.79 -19.70 -9.38
CA VAL A 417 -1.12 -19.92 -7.97
C VAL A 417 -2.63 -19.95 -7.70
N HIS A 418 -3.44 -19.59 -8.70
CA HIS A 418 -4.89 -19.55 -8.60
C HIS A 418 -5.56 -20.73 -9.31
N ASP A 419 -4.82 -21.57 -10.03
CA ASP A 419 -5.44 -22.66 -10.80
C ASP A 419 -5.94 -23.75 -9.87
N ASP A 420 -7.16 -24.25 -10.14
CA ASP A 420 -7.76 -25.39 -9.46
C ASP A 420 -7.31 -26.73 -10.10
N ILE A 421 -6.15 -26.73 -10.76
CA ILE A 421 -5.56 -27.93 -11.38
C ILE A 421 -4.98 -28.82 -10.27
N GLU A 422 -5.43 -30.06 -10.19
CA GLU A 422 -4.84 -31.07 -9.32
C GLU A 422 -3.44 -31.48 -9.79
N LEU A 423 -2.51 -31.46 -8.84
CA LEU A 423 -1.12 -31.85 -9.03
C LEU A 423 -0.71 -32.90 -7.99
N PRO A 424 0.07 -33.92 -8.40
CA PRO A 424 0.75 -34.80 -7.47
C PRO A 424 1.97 -34.10 -6.89
N PHE A 425 2.05 -34.11 -5.56
CA PHE A 425 3.14 -33.56 -4.77
C PHE A 425 3.82 -34.65 -3.95
N VAL A 426 5.04 -34.39 -3.51
CA VAL A 426 5.81 -35.21 -2.57
C VAL A 426 6.18 -34.34 -1.38
N CYS A 427 5.71 -34.74 -0.20
CA CYS A 427 5.93 -33.96 1.01
C CYS A 427 7.42 -33.85 1.33
N ARG A 428 7.92 -32.64 1.58
CA ARG A 428 9.33 -32.44 1.96
C ARG A 428 9.63 -32.77 3.42
N THR A 429 8.60 -33.01 4.24
CA THR A 429 8.76 -33.44 5.64
C THR A 429 8.75 -34.96 5.73
N CYS A 430 7.66 -35.61 5.34
CA CYS A 430 7.51 -37.06 5.48
C CYS A 430 7.73 -37.85 4.18
N TYR A 431 8.09 -37.24 3.05
CA TYR A 431 8.34 -37.92 1.76
C TYR A 431 7.15 -38.70 1.17
N ALA A 432 5.99 -38.67 1.81
CA ALA A 432 4.79 -39.29 1.26
C ALA A 432 4.28 -38.50 0.04
N PRO A 433 3.78 -39.20 -0.99
CA PRO A 433 3.03 -38.55 -2.06
C PRO A 433 1.70 -38.03 -1.51
N TYR A 434 1.17 -36.98 -2.13
CA TYR A 434 -0.18 -36.46 -1.85
C TYR A 434 -0.67 -35.66 -3.05
N ARG A 435 -1.99 -35.46 -3.15
CA ARG A 435 -2.61 -34.73 -4.27
C ARG A 435 -3.42 -33.56 -3.76
N MET A 436 -3.25 -32.39 -4.38
CA MET A 436 -4.03 -31.19 -4.09
C MET A 436 -4.09 -30.29 -5.33
N THR A 437 -5.01 -29.33 -5.35
CA THR A 437 -4.95 -28.27 -6.37
C THR A 437 -3.77 -27.32 -6.09
N ALA A 438 -3.22 -26.73 -7.16
CA ALA A 438 -2.19 -25.69 -7.03
C ALA A 438 -2.68 -24.55 -6.12
N ARG A 439 -3.93 -24.11 -6.29
CA ARG A 439 -4.59 -23.12 -5.43
C ARG A 439 -4.60 -23.54 -3.96
N ALA A 440 -5.12 -24.74 -3.64
CA ALA A 440 -5.24 -25.20 -2.26
C ALA A 440 -3.87 -25.31 -1.58
N ARG A 441 -2.86 -25.82 -2.30
CA ARG A 441 -1.50 -25.89 -1.78
C ARG A 441 -0.89 -24.50 -1.55
N CYS A 442 -1.21 -23.53 -2.40
CA CYS A 442 -0.77 -22.15 -2.24
C CYS A 442 -1.46 -21.43 -1.07
N ALA A 443 -2.69 -21.82 -0.71
CA ALA A 443 -3.38 -21.30 0.46
C ALA A 443 -2.69 -21.72 1.78
N VAL A 444 -2.02 -22.87 1.79
CA VAL A 444 -1.20 -23.31 2.93
C VAL A 444 0.06 -22.42 3.05
N PRO A 445 0.33 -21.82 4.24
CA PRO A 445 1.49 -20.98 4.47
C PRO A 445 2.83 -21.66 4.12
N ARG A 446 3.83 -20.84 3.77
CA ARG A 446 5.18 -21.33 3.48
C ARG A 446 5.75 -22.07 4.70
N GLY A 447 6.42 -23.19 4.45
CA GLY A 447 7.04 -24.02 5.50
C GLY A 447 6.08 -24.93 6.27
N VAL A 448 4.76 -24.82 6.06
CA VAL A 448 3.78 -25.74 6.64
C VAL A 448 3.56 -26.92 5.66
N PRO A 449 3.72 -28.17 6.11
CA PRO A 449 3.44 -29.32 5.26
C PRO A 449 1.94 -29.43 4.99
N ALA A 450 1.57 -29.61 3.72
CA ALA A 450 0.18 -29.71 3.30
C ALA A 450 -0.34 -31.16 3.19
N CYS A 451 0.52 -32.16 3.32
CA CYS A 451 0.11 -33.55 3.20
C CYS A 451 -0.72 -34.02 4.42
N SER A 452 -1.69 -34.89 4.16
CA SER A 452 -2.59 -35.46 5.17
C SER A 452 -1.83 -36.13 6.31
N LYS A 453 -0.80 -36.94 6.02
CA LYS A 453 0.02 -37.62 7.05
C LYS A 453 0.67 -36.65 8.06
N CYS A 454 1.32 -35.58 7.60
CA CYS A 454 1.91 -34.59 8.50
C CYS A 454 0.85 -33.79 9.25
N PHE A 455 -0.26 -33.47 8.58
CA PHE A 455 -1.38 -32.76 9.19
C PHE A 455 -2.00 -33.58 10.34
N LEU A 456 -2.34 -34.85 10.08
CA LEU A 456 -2.90 -35.78 11.07
C LEU A 456 -1.96 -35.97 12.25
N THR A 457 -0.66 -36.18 11.99
CA THR A 457 0.34 -36.31 13.06
C THR A 457 0.40 -35.06 13.93
N SER A 458 0.35 -33.88 13.32
CA SER A 458 0.36 -32.61 14.05
C SER A 458 -0.92 -32.43 14.88
N SER A 459 -2.07 -32.79 14.30
CA SER A 459 -3.38 -32.75 14.98
C SER A 459 -3.40 -33.68 16.21
N GLN A 460 -2.98 -34.94 16.05
CA GLN A 460 -2.91 -35.90 17.16
C GLN A 460 -2.05 -35.39 18.32
N VAL A 461 -0.86 -34.85 18.04
CA VAL A 461 0.02 -34.32 19.09
C VAL A 461 -0.60 -33.11 19.80
N LEU A 462 -1.35 -32.26 19.08
CA LEU A 462 -2.05 -31.13 19.68
C LEU A 462 -3.24 -31.59 20.54
N THR A 463 -3.97 -32.62 20.12
CA THR A 463 -5.05 -33.20 20.92
C THR A 463 -4.53 -33.87 22.18
N GLU A 464 -3.47 -34.69 22.09
CA GLU A 464 -2.77 -35.28 23.25
C GLU A 464 -2.30 -34.18 24.23
N ALA A 465 -1.77 -33.09 23.69
CA ALA A 465 -1.34 -31.93 24.46
C ALA A 465 -2.50 -31.23 25.20
N GLN A 466 -3.62 -31.04 24.52
CA GLN A 466 -4.80 -30.39 25.08
C GLN A 466 -5.43 -31.24 26.20
N GLN A 467 -5.50 -32.56 26.01
CA GLN A 467 -5.95 -33.50 27.05
C GLN A 467 -5.07 -33.43 28.31
N GLN A 468 -3.74 -33.36 28.14
CA GLN A 468 -2.79 -33.19 29.25
C GLN A 468 -2.90 -31.81 29.93
N GLN A 469 -3.30 -30.76 29.21
CA GLN A 469 -3.54 -29.43 29.77
C GLN A 469 -4.82 -29.35 30.58
N GLN A 470 -5.91 -29.99 30.13
CA GLN A 470 -7.16 -30.09 30.89
C GLN A 470 -6.94 -30.74 32.26
N GLN A 471 -6.02 -31.70 32.34
CA GLN A 471 -5.63 -32.33 33.60
C GLN A 471 -4.75 -31.46 34.51
N ARG A 472 -4.18 -30.35 34.01
CA ARG A 472 -3.17 -29.53 34.72
C ARG A 472 -3.52 -28.06 34.89
N GLY A 473 -4.65 -27.58 34.36
CA GLY A 473 -5.13 -26.21 34.55
C GLY A 473 -4.26 -25.10 33.92
N VAL A 474 -3.46 -25.39 32.90
CA VAL A 474 -2.50 -24.43 32.30
C VAL A 474 -3.00 -23.87 30.97
N THR A 475 -2.94 -22.55 30.79
CA THR A 475 -3.58 -21.79 29.69
C THR A 475 -2.74 -21.61 28.42
N ALA A 476 -1.47 -22.03 28.38
CA ALA A 476 -0.58 -21.84 27.22
C ALA A 476 0.16 -23.12 26.80
N LEU A 477 0.21 -23.39 25.49
CA LEU A 477 0.94 -24.50 24.87
C LEU A 477 2.45 -24.41 25.18
N PRO A 478 3.03 -25.34 25.98
CA PRO A 478 4.44 -25.32 26.34
C PRO A 478 5.34 -25.53 25.11
N ALA A 479 6.54 -24.91 25.12
CA ALA A 479 7.57 -25.11 24.09
C ALA A 479 7.93 -26.60 23.89
N ARG A 480 7.75 -27.43 24.92
CA ARG A 480 7.90 -28.89 24.89
C ARG A 480 7.00 -29.57 23.85
N ILE A 481 5.77 -29.09 23.68
CA ILE A 481 4.79 -29.68 22.75
C ILE A 481 5.17 -29.37 21.30
N ARG A 482 5.62 -28.14 21.03
CA ARG A 482 6.19 -27.77 19.73
C ARG A 482 7.41 -28.61 19.37
N ARG A 483 8.27 -28.92 20.34
CA ARG A 483 9.42 -29.84 20.15
C ARG A 483 8.96 -31.26 19.85
N ARG A 484 7.92 -31.76 20.53
CA ARG A 484 7.36 -33.11 20.29
C ARG A 484 6.76 -33.25 18.89
N VAL A 485 6.01 -32.27 18.39
CA VAL A 485 5.51 -32.26 17.00
C VAL A 485 6.68 -32.36 16.01
N ARG A 486 7.70 -31.52 16.19
CA ARG A 486 8.91 -31.55 15.34
C ARG A 486 9.63 -32.89 15.40
N GLN A 487 9.71 -33.51 16.57
CA GLN A 487 10.34 -34.81 16.75
C GLN A 487 9.56 -35.94 16.07
N LYS A 488 8.23 -36.01 16.22
CA LYS A 488 7.40 -37.00 15.50
C LYS A 488 7.51 -36.79 13.98
N ALA A 489 7.51 -35.53 13.51
CA ALA A 489 7.72 -35.21 12.10
C ALA A 489 9.11 -35.65 11.58
N LEU A 490 10.17 -35.47 12.37
CA LEU A 490 11.52 -35.95 12.05
C LEU A 490 11.61 -37.49 12.01
N GLN A 491 10.92 -38.18 12.93
CA GLN A 491 10.84 -39.64 12.93
C GLN A 491 10.15 -40.16 11.65
N LEU A 492 9.00 -39.58 11.29
CA LEU A 492 8.33 -39.89 10.02
C LEU A 492 9.22 -39.61 8.81
N SER A 493 9.94 -38.48 8.83
CA SER A 493 10.90 -38.12 7.79
C SER A 493 11.99 -39.17 7.61
N ARG A 494 12.64 -39.59 8.70
CA ARG A 494 13.69 -40.63 8.68
C ARG A 494 13.14 -41.96 8.18
N SER A 495 11.97 -42.35 8.66
CA SER A 495 11.32 -43.60 8.29
C SER A 495 11.03 -43.66 6.78
N ASN A 496 10.53 -42.56 6.20
CA ASN A 496 10.19 -42.50 4.78
C ASN A 496 11.35 -42.16 3.84
N ARG A 497 12.53 -41.84 4.37
CA ARG A 497 13.78 -41.72 3.58
C ARG A 497 14.46 -43.07 3.33
N HIS A 498 13.93 -44.16 3.86
CA HIS A 498 14.44 -45.50 3.57
C HIS A 498 14.35 -45.79 2.07
N GLN A 499 15.39 -46.41 1.49
CA GLN A 499 15.50 -46.64 0.04
C GLN A 499 14.27 -47.36 -0.53
N GLU A 500 13.77 -48.38 0.16
CA GLU A 500 12.59 -49.14 -0.25
C GLU A 500 11.33 -48.28 -0.26
N ARG A 501 11.15 -47.40 0.72
CA ARG A 501 9.97 -46.51 0.77
C ARG A 501 10.03 -45.42 -0.29
N LEU A 502 11.23 -44.93 -0.61
CA LEU A 502 11.43 -44.02 -1.73
C LEU A 502 11.16 -44.74 -3.07
N ALA A 503 11.55 -46.00 -3.20
CA ALA A 503 11.23 -46.82 -4.37
C ALA A 503 9.72 -47.08 -4.47
N ALA A 504 9.05 -47.43 -3.37
CA ALA A 504 7.59 -47.58 -3.32
C ALA A 504 6.88 -46.28 -3.73
N THR A 505 7.30 -45.13 -3.18
CA THR A 505 6.78 -43.82 -3.55
C THR A 505 7.00 -43.52 -5.04
N ALA A 506 8.16 -43.87 -5.58
CA ALA A 506 8.44 -43.68 -7.01
C ALA A 506 7.53 -44.57 -7.88
N ASN A 507 7.26 -45.80 -7.44
CA ASN A 507 6.35 -46.72 -8.10
C ASN A 507 4.92 -46.18 -8.07
N GLU A 508 4.41 -45.76 -6.91
CA GLU A 508 3.07 -45.13 -6.78
C GLU A 508 2.90 -43.94 -7.73
N LEU A 509 3.91 -43.07 -7.81
CA LEU A 509 3.89 -41.92 -8.72
C LEU A 509 3.94 -42.32 -10.21
N SER A 510 4.55 -43.46 -10.52
CA SER A 510 4.63 -44.00 -11.88
C SER A 510 3.32 -44.64 -12.36
N HIS A 511 2.60 -45.29 -11.44
CA HIS A 511 1.31 -45.93 -11.73
C HIS A 511 0.19 -44.91 -12.02
N ARG A 512 0.38 -43.64 -11.64
CA ARG A 512 -0.57 -42.54 -11.91
C ARG A 512 -1.99 -42.85 -11.42
N ASP A 513 -2.14 -43.57 -10.31
CA ASP A 513 -3.46 -43.78 -9.70
C ASP A 513 -4.07 -42.43 -9.32
N ASN A 514 -5.00 -41.97 -10.15
CA ASN A 514 -5.64 -40.67 -10.03
C ASN A 514 -6.94 -40.75 -9.23
N ALA A 515 -7.43 -41.96 -8.94
CA ALA A 515 -8.71 -42.20 -8.27
C ALA A 515 -8.62 -42.08 -6.74
N LEU A 516 -7.48 -42.45 -6.13
CA LEU A 516 -7.28 -42.41 -4.68
C LEU A 516 -6.72 -41.03 -4.28
N LYS A 517 -7.50 -40.30 -3.49
CA LYS A 517 -7.10 -39.06 -2.82
C LYS A 517 -6.90 -39.40 -1.34
N ASP A 518 -5.65 -39.45 -0.90
CA ASP A 518 -5.25 -39.65 0.51
C ASP A 518 -5.88 -38.64 1.48
#